data_AF-A0AAP5UUH8-F1
#
_entry.id   AF-A0AAP5UUH8-F1
#
_cell.length_a   1.000
_cell.length_b   1.000
_cell.length_c   1.000
_cell.angle_alpha   90.00
_cell.angle_beta   90.00
_cell.angle_gamma   90.00
#
_symmetry.space_group_name_H-M   'P 1'
#
loop_
_entity.id
_entity.type
_entity.pdbx_description
1 polymer ?
#
loop_
_entity_poly.entity_id
_entity_poly.type
_entity_poly.pdbx_seq_one_letter_code
_entity_poly.pdbx_strand_id
1 'polypeptide(L)'
;MDTTSAYHWPWDVLGIAANADERTVRRAYARLLKQQRPDEDAEAFQRLRYAYESALQMVNDGAAGGVTADVSAHARMPQSATMPDATPATVQVSLTTLESTSPSSGFAQASPAVRRREPDAFESAVQLWQDFVAQRDQLESRRSLQELFSHVVNIQTRDELEWQALVHCLNEDAPATLRMNLSEVLGWRDNAAHLRRRNAAIATLALDRVFADEDYNALRLRFTNAMALLEGPQLPLTTGARALLRAGVRTEMEQLLTALGRYHPNVVRLRLDSEKVEFWTRCLTFRVGAGRLFGPTLALSAWCGLLFASASMNLQGDRWLDQWTPVQLAVLLATLMVTLVTSAAITVLLSEPQQQRLRALRSFGWLRYGWIPLWLGATAGALCDAGSGRLTSIAMDTLGVCTIWAALIYGWPRIKQLAILAAVGAIGFGFVGHWLSTDLRAWPMPFAHGVLFAFYFSFAQQEWRGWFARRPRAAWFGVAMWFAGFVALIVLLLQREERSTQFAWALFTVMAAMGGVLATTRWNDLRRAVPAFFRGYVHLVWLAIAVSRPDIIACVSAGLMSVWIIDGIKQRRGSRGTVG
;
A
#
# COMPACT_ATOMS: atom_id res chain seq x y z
N MET A 1 30.85 6.52 15.72
CA MET A 1 30.85 7.70 14.81
C MET A 1 29.48 8.29 14.98
N ASP A 2 29.38 9.20 15.94
CA ASP A 2 28.15 9.36 16.69
C ASP A 2 27.36 10.53 16.11
N THR A 3 26.16 10.25 15.62
CA THR A 3 25.34 11.21 14.88
C THR A 3 24.41 11.98 15.82
N THR A 4 25.00 12.64 16.81
CA THR A 4 24.32 13.47 17.82
C THR A 4 24.94 14.87 17.89
N SER A 5 25.05 15.53 16.74
CA SER A 5 25.50 16.92 16.64
C SER A 5 24.74 17.66 15.55
N ALA A 6 23.71 18.41 15.94
CA ALA A 6 23.00 19.34 15.07
C ALA A 6 22.58 20.63 15.81
N TYR A 7 22.19 20.53 17.09
CA TYR A 7 21.94 21.68 17.97
C TYR A 7 22.32 21.31 19.41
N HIS A 8 23.36 21.92 19.98
CA HIS A 8 23.81 21.70 21.37
C HIS A 8 23.56 22.93 22.27
N TRP A 9 22.49 23.67 21.97
CA TRP A 9 21.83 24.67 22.80
C TRP A 9 21.24 23.92 24.04
N PRO A 10 21.63 24.21 25.32
CA PRO A 10 22.14 25.48 25.89
C PRO A 10 23.58 25.93 25.62
N TRP A 11 24.47 24.99 25.33
CA TRP A 11 25.91 25.11 25.56
C TRP A 11 26.65 25.87 24.45
N ASP A 12 26.15 25.77 23.21
CA ASP A 12 26.66 26.53 22.06
C ASP A 12 26.60 28.05 22.27
N VAL A 13 25.54 28.57 22.90
CA VAL A 13 25.35 30.00 23.16
C VAL A 13 26.29 30.53 24.26
N LEU A 14 26.67 29.66 25.20
CA LEU A 14 27.66 29.97 26.24
C LEU A 14 29.10 29.70 25.79
N GLY A 15 29.30 29.04 24.65
CA GLY A 15 30.60 28.67 24.10
C GLY A 15 31.37 27.66 24.96
N ILE A 16 30.68 26.65 25.50
CA ILE A 16 31.20 25.62 26.41
C ILE A 16 30.73 24.22 26.02
N ALA A 17 31.40 23.19 26.54
CA ALA A 17 31.05 21.79 26.27
C ALA A 17 29.77 21.34 27.01
N ALA A 18 29.09 20.36 26.41
CA ALA A 18 27.81 19.74 26.81
C ALA A 18 27.66 19.32 28.28
N ASN A 19 28.78 19.04 28.93
CA ASN A 19 28.89 18.35 30.22
C ASN A 19 29.70 19.18 31.23
N ALA A 20 29.70 20.52 31.08
CA ALA A 20 30.51 21.40 31.91
C ALA A 20 29.84 21.72 33.26
N ASP A 21 30.61 21.57 34.35
CA ASP A 21 30.15 21.84 35.72
C ASP A 21 29.57 23.25 35.93
N GLU A 22 28.73 23.38 36.96
CA GLU A 22 28.05 24.61 37.34
C GLU A 22 28.98 25.84 37.45
N ARG A 23 30.18 25.65 38.01
CA ARG A 23 31.20 26.71 38.14
C ARG A 23 31.69 27.21 36.78
N THR A 24 31.76 26.32 35.79
CA THR A 24 32.17 26.64 34.41
C THR A 24 31.06 27.39 33.68
N VAL A 25 29.80 26.98 33.83
CA VAL A 25 28.61 27.68 33.33
C VAL A 25 28.55 29.12 33.87
N ARG A 26 28.65 29.30 35.19
CA ARG A 26 28.68 30.62 35.85
C ARG A 26 29.84 31.50 35.37
N ARG A 27 31.03 30.93 35.15
CA ARG A 27 32.20 31.67 34.65
C ARG A 27 32.08 32.07 33.17
N ALA A 28 31.51 31.21 32.33
CA ALA A 28 31.26 31.51 30.92
C ALA A 28 30.25 32.65 30.76
N TYR A 29 29.13 32.59 31.49
CA TYR A 29 28.15 33.66 31.55
C TYR A 29 28.78 34.98 32.03
N ALA A 30 29.54 34.98 33.12
CA ALA A 30 30.19 36.19 33.63
C ALA A 30 31.25 36.80 32.67
N ARG A 31 31.82 36.01 31.75
CA ARG A 31 32.69 36.51 30.67
C ARG A 31 31.89 37.21 29.57
N LEU A 32 30.81 36.57 29.11
CA LEU A 32 29.96 37.11 28.04
C LEU A 32 29.17 38.34 28.51
N LEU A 33 28.74 38.34 29.78
CA LEU A 33 28.06 39.47 30.44
C LEU A 33 28.93 40.74 30.51
N LYS A 34 30.26 40.62 30.54
CA LYS A 34 31.18 41.76 30.49
C LYS A 34 31.38 42.33 29.08
N GLN A 35 31.01 41.57 28.04
CA GLN A 35 31.13 41.96 26.65
C GLN A 35 29.82 42.54 26.10
N GLN A 36 28.67 42.13 26.64
CA GLN A 36 27.37 42.67 26.25
C GLN A 36 26.91 43.78 27.20
N ARG A 37 26.82 45.01 26.68
CA ARG A 37 26.18 46.13 27.38
C ARG A 37 24.67 46.03 27.24
N PRO A 38 23.90 46.00 28.35
CA PRO A 38 22.44 45.86 28.30
C PRO A 38 21.74 47.06 27.64
N ASP A 39 22.41 48.20 27.52
CA ASP A 39 21.89 49.42 26.89
C ASP A 39 22.01 49.41 25.35
N GLU A 40 22.80 48.50 24.76
CA GLU A 40 23.08 48.45 23.33
C GLU A 40 22.31 47.33 22.59
N ASP A 41 22.06 46.16 23.22
CA ASP A 41 21.26 45.06 22.64
C ASP A 41 20.55 44.23 23.74
N ALA A 42 19.30 44.58 24.03
CA ALA A 42 18.49 43.94 25.06
C ALA A 42 18.09 42.50 24.71
N GLU A 43 17.87 42.19 23.43
CA GLU A 43 17.50 40.83 23.02
C GLU A 43 18.67 39.85 23.12
N ALA A 44 19.88 40.29 22.76
CA ALA A 44 21.07 39.46 22.91
C ALA A 44 21.35 39.16 24.39
N PHE A 45 21.16 40.15 25.27
CA PHE A 45 21.24 39.96 26.72
C PHE A 45 20.22 38.95 27.24
N GLN A 46 18.95 39.04 26.81
CA GLN A 46 17.91 38.07 27.16
C GLN A 46 18.24 36.65 26.67
N ARG A 47 18.71 36.51 25.43
CA ARG A 47 19.16 35.22 24.86
C ARG A 47 20.32 34.62 25.66
N LEU A 48 21.31 35.43 26.05
CA LEU A 48 22.43 35.01 26.90
C LEU A 48 21.98 34.63 28.32
N ARG A 49 20.99 35.34 28.86
CA ARG A 49 20.43 35.06 30.19
C ARG A 49 19.66 33.73 30.21
N TYR A 50 18.78 33.51 29.24
CA TYR A 50 18.06 32.27 29.05
C TYR A 50 19.03 31.08 28.84
N ALA A 51 20.14 31.31 28.12
CA ALA A 51 21.21 30.34 27.96
C ALA A 51 21.86 29.88 29.26
N TYR A 52 22.18 30.83 30.12
CA TYR A 52 22.73 30.56 31.42
C TYR A 52 21.74 29.80 32.34
N GLU A 53 20.45 30.15 32.30
CA GLU A 53 19.43 29.55 33.16
C GLU A 53 19.08 28.11 32.73
N SER A 54 18.90 27.85 31.43
CA SER A 54 18.68 26.48 30.92
C SER A 54 19.90 25.57 31.14
N ALA A 55 21.12 26.08 30.99
CA ALA A 55 22.34 25.30 31.31
C ALA A 55 22.42 24.95 32.80
N LEU A 56 22.04 25.89 33.69
CA LEU A 56 22.00 25.66 35.13
C LEU A 56 20.98 24.59 35.54
N GLN A 57 19.79 24.61 34.94
CA GLN A 57 18.76 23.59 35.17
C GLN A 57 19.28 22.20 34.78
N MET A 58 19.85 22.05 33.58
CA MET A 58 20.41 20.77 33.12
C MET A 58 21.55 20.23 34.00
N VAL A 59 22.39 21.10 34.58
CA VAL A 59 23.43 20.69 35.54
C VAL A 59 22.81 20.23 36.87
N ASN A 60 21.81 20.94 37.37
CA ASN A 60 21.14 20.60 38.63
C ASN A 60 20.31 19.33 38.51
N ASP A 61 19.62 19.12 37.39
CA ASP A 61 18.86 17.90 37.10
C ASP A 61 19.79 16.69 36.91
N GLY A 62 20.96 16.91 36.28
CA GLY A 62 22.03 15.90 36.21
C GLY A 62 22.62 15.54 37.57
N ALA A 63 22.72 16.50 38.49
CA ALA A 63 23.17 16.26 39.87
C ALA A 63 22.09 15.57 40.73
N ALA A 64 20.80 15.85 40.50
CA ALA A 64 19.68 15.20 41.19
C ALA A 64 19.54 13.70 40.89
N GLY A 65 20.17 13.21 39.81
CA GLY A 65 20.32 11.79 39.50
C GLY A 65 21.31 11.02 40.41
N GLY A 66 21.95 11.68 41.37
CA GLY A 66 22.95 11.06 42.24
C GLY A 66 22.87 11.49 43.71
N VAL A 67 22.87 10.47 44.59
CA VAL A 67 23.15 10.51 46.04
C VAL A 67 21.96 10.78 46.97
N THR A 68 21.75 9.81 47.86
CA THR A 68 20.90 9.85 49.05
C THR A 68 21.49 10.71 50.17
N ALA A 69 20.65 11.54 50.81
CA ALA A 69 20.70 12.03 52.20
C ALA A 69 22.07 12.31 52.88
N ASP A 70 22.29 13.55 53.35
CA ASP A 70 22.14 13.83 54.80
C ASP A 70 21.89 15.34 55.12
N VAL A 71 21.68 15.62 56.40
CA VAL A 71 20.90 16.72 57.02
C VAL A 71 21.71 17.95 57.51
N SER A 72 21.08 19.14 57.47
CA SER A 72 21.37 20.40 58.24
C SER A 72 22.70 21.15 57.97
N ALA A 73 22.81 22.49 58.07
CA ALA A 73 22.16 23.42 59.00
C ALA A 73 22.14 24.91 58.53
N HIS A 74 21.41 25.75 59.27
CA HIS A 74 21.36 27.23 59.17
C HIS A 74 22.71 27.95 59.42
N ALA A 75 22.96 29.09 58.73
CA ALA A 75 23.29 30.38 59.37
C ALA A 75 23.48 31.59 58.40
N ARG A 76 22.55 32.55 58.50
CA ARG A 76 22.68 34.03 58.52
C ARG A 76 24.03 34.72 58.13
N MET A 77 23.95 35.73 57.25
CA MET A 77 25.03 36.68 56.84
C MET A 77 25.53 37.56 58.02
N PRO A 78 26.73 38.21 57.94
CA PRO A 78 26.79 39.58 57.39
C PRO A 78 28.10 40.05 56.68
N GLN A 79 27.93 41.04 55.79
CA GLN A 79 28.70 42.28 55.53
C GLN A 79 30.27 42.39 55.54
N SER A 80 30.76 43.03 54.46
CA SER A 80 31.78 44.12 54.39
C SER A 80 33.28 43.90 54.64
N ALA A 81 34.03 44.01 53.52
CA ALA A 81 35.27 44.80 53.27
C ALA A 81 36.38 44.97 54.33
N THR A 82 37.62 44.63 53.94
CA THR A 82 38.88 45.30 54.35
C THR A 82 39.90 45.28 53.20
N MET A 83 40.68 46.35 53.02
CA MET A 83 41.78 46.46 52.03
C MET A 83 43.09 45.81 52.54
N PRO A 84 44.13 45.70 51.70
CA PRO A 84 45.51 45.88 52.13
C PRO A 84 46.08 47.23 51.65
N ASP A 85 46.82 47.91 52.52
CA ASP A 85 47.51 49.17 52.25
C ASP A 85 49.00 48.93 51.98
N ALA A 86 49.59 49.71 51.06
CA ALA A 86 51.02 49.95 50.90
C ALA A 86 51.27 51.09 49.87
N THR A 87 51.48 52.31 50.36
CA THR A 87 52.11 53.43 49.63
C THR A 87 53.63 53.46 49.97
N PRO A 88 54.52 54.31 49.39
CA PRO A 88 54.30 55.42 48.44
C PRO A 88 55.30 55.55 47.25
N ALA A 89 55.00 56.46 46.31
CA ALA A 89 55.81 57.68 46.01
C ALA A 89 55.78 58.17 44.53
N THR A 90 55.83 59.51 44.38
CA THR A 90 56.43 60.27 43.24
C THR A 90 55.56 60.74 42.04
N VAL A 91 54.94 61.93 42.23
CA VAL A 91 55.14 63.18 41.44
C VAL A 91 54.65 63.31 39.96
N GLN A 92 53.65 64.20 39.81
CA GLN A 92 53.39 65.24 38.77
C GLN A 92 53.07 64.94 37.29
N VAL A 93 52.14 65.79 36.79
CA VAL A 93 52.06 66.61 35.55
C VAL A 93 50.64 66.49 34.96
N SER A 94 49.69 67.36 35.35
CA SER A 94 49.43 68.73 34.84
C SER A 94 48.79 68.82 33.44
N LEU A 95 47.53 69.31 33.41
CA LEU A 95 46.91 70.23 32.42
C LEU A 95 46.85 69.77 30.93
N THR A 96 45.82 70.05 30.14
CA THR A 96 45.22 71.39 29.94
C THR A 96 43.82 71.35 29.31
N THR A 97 43.01 72.35 29.66
CA THR A 97 41.70 72.77 29.13
C THR A 97 41.66 73.07 27.62
N LEU A 98 40.49 72.83 26.99
CA LEU A 98 39.78 73.73 26.03
C LEU A 98 38.28 73.35 26.17
N GLU A 99 37.40 74.15 26.79
CA GLU A 99 36.63 75.28 26.20
C GLU A 99 36.02 74.96 24.81
N SER A 100 34.71 75.11 24.53
CA SER A 100 33.54 75.63 25.28
C SER A 100 32.24 74.97 24.72
N THR A 101 31.00 75.14 25.21
CA THR A 101 30.37 76.15 26.11
C THR A 101 29.12 75.55 26.78
N SER A 102 28.50 76.24 27.75
CA SER A 102 27.07 76.07 28.12
C SER A 102 26.26 77.30 27.69
N PRO A 103 24.92 77.23 27.70
CA PRO A 103 24.25 77.96 28.78
C PRO A 103 23.15 77.18 29.51
N SER A 104 22.94 77.62 30.75
CA SER A 104 22.07 77.09 31.78
C SER A 104 20.58 77.39 31.61
N SER A 105 19.73 76.47 32.09
CA SER A 105 18.38 76.67 32.67
C SER A 105 17.81 75.28 33.02
N GLY A 106 17.24 74.96 34.19
CA GLY A 106 17.08 75.67 35.47
C GLY A 106 16.67 74.65 36.55
N PHE A 107 16.74 75.01 37.83
CA PHE A 107 16.52 74.07 38.96
C PHE A 107 15.07 73.56 39.07
N ALA A 108 14.91 72.25 39.28
CA ALA A 108 14.06 71.69 40.34
C ALA A 108 14.32 70.18 40.52
N GLN A 109 14.64 69.74 41.72
CA GLN A 109 14.71 68.32 42.06
C GLN A 109 13.29 67.74 42.19
N ALA A 110 13.00 66.68 41.45
CA ALA A 110 12.02 65.68 41.89
C ALA A 110 12.80 64.45 42.38
N SER A 111 12.46 63.95 43.57
CA SER A 111 13.02 62.71 44.09
C SER A 111 12.92 61.58 43.06
N PRO A 112 13.81 60.58 43.08
CA PRO A 112 13.61 59.35 42.31
C PRO A 112 12.38 58.65 42.88
N ALA A 113 11.21 58.98 42.32
CA ALA A 113 10.01 58.18 42.48
C ALA A 113 10.42 56.76 42.10
N VAL A 114 10.29 55.84 43.05
CA VAL A 114 10.45 54.41 42.79
C VAL A 114 9.45 54.07 41.70
N ARG A 115 9.94 54.01 40.45
CA ARG A 115 9.20 53.44 39.33
C ARG A 115 8.99 51.99 39.72
N ARG A 116 7.82 51.73 40.30
CA ARG A 116 7.30 50.40 40.60
C ARG A 116 7.28 49.70 39.24
N ARG A 117 8.33 48.89 39.00
CA ARG A 117 8.59 48.27 37.71
C ARG A 117 7.36 47.41 37.41
N GLU A 118 6.64 47.74 36.34
CA GLU A 118 5.53 46.90 35.89
C GLU A 118 6.11 45.50 35.67
N PRO A 119 5.48 44.44 36.23
CA PRO A 119 6.01 43.10 36.09
C PRO A 119 6.04 42.74 34.60
N ASP A 120 7.13 42.11 34.17
CA ASP A 120 7.26 41.76 32.75
C ASP A 120 6.10 40.84 32.36
N ALA A 121 5.58 41.01 31.14
CA ALA A 121 4.46 40.21 30.64
C ALA A 121 4.83 38.72 30.64
N PHE A 122 6.11 38.43 30.40
CA PHE A 122 6.71 37.11 30.50
C PHE A 122 6.72 36.56 31.94
N GLU A 123 7.25 37.29 32.92
CA GLU A 123 7.33 36.85 34.32
C GLU A 123 5.93 36.56 34.88
N SER A 124 4.98 37.44 34.57
CA SER A 124 3.57 37.31 34.97
C SER A 124 2.92 36.05 34.39
N ALA A 125 3.15 35.76 33.11
CA ALA A 125 2.63 34.57 32.45
C ALA A 125 3.26 33.26 32.98
N VAL A 126 4.56 33.27 33.26
CA VAL A 126 5.27 32.11 33.84
C VAL A 126 4.73 31.79 35.23
N GLN A 127 4.55 32.79 36.10
CA GLN A 127 3.98 32.60 37.44
C GLN A 127 2.56 32.03 37.37
N LEU A 128 1.67 32.65 36.58
CA LEU A 128 0.29 32.18 36.40
C LEU A 128 0.22 30.73 35.87
N TRP A 129 1.11 30.34 34.96
CA TRP A 129 1.17 28.97 34.47
C TRP A 129 1.69 27.99 35.52
N GLN A 130 2.72 28.36 36.28
CA GLN A 130 3.29 27.51 37.34
C GLN A 130 2.30 27.29 38.48
N ASP A 131 1.60 28.34 38.92
CA ASP A 131 0.56 28.26 39.96
C ASP A 131 -0.63 27.39 39.53
N PHE A 132 -0.96 27.39 38.23
CA PHE A 132 -1.98 26.52 37.66
C PHE A 132 -1.51 25.06 37.54
N VAL A 133 -0.28 24.82 37.07
CA VAL A 133 0.30 23.47 36.94
C VAL A 133 0.53 22.80 38.30
N ALA A 134 0.76 23.57 39.36
CA ALA A 134 0.79 23.06 40.72
C ALA A 134 -0.57 22.46 41.17
N GLN A 135 -1.69 22.95 40.64
CA GLN A 135 -3.04 22.52 41.00
C GLN A 135 -3.52 21.36 40.11
N ARG A 136 -2.92 20.18 40.30
CA ARG A 136 -3.15 18.99 39.45
C ARG A 136 -4.63 18.64 39.20
N ASP A 137 -5.48 18.77 40.21
CA ASP A 137 -6.92 18.46 40.10
C ASP A 137 -7.68 19.39 39.13
N GLN A 138 -7.13 20.58 38.85
CA GLN A 138 -7.72 21.56 37.94
C GLN A 138 -7.15 21.50 36.52
N LEU A 139 -6.00 20.84 36.30
CA LEU A 139 -5.33 20.79 34.99
C LEU A 139 -6.23 20.19 33.89
N GLU A 140 -6.95 19.12 34.20
CA GLU A 140 -7.79 18.42 33.21
C GLU A 140 -9.17 19.06 33.01
N SER A 141 -9.55 20.05 33.83
CA SER A 141 -10.85 20.71 33.69
C SER A 141 -10.82 21.78 32.60
N ARG A 142 -11.65 21.61 31.57
CA ARG A 142 -11.84 22.64 30.53
C ARG A 142 -12.29 23.98 31.10
N ARG A 143 -13.07 23.95 32.19
CA ARG A 143 -13.64 25.16 32.80
C ARG A 143 -12.58 26.02 33.50
N SER A 144 -11.68 25.41 34.27
CA SER A 144 -10.60 26.13 34.96
C SER A 144 -9.60 26.72 33.97
N LEU A 145 -9.28 26.02 32.88
CA LEU A 145 -8.51 26.56 31.76
C LEU A 145 -9.21 27.79 31.15
N GLN A 146 -10.51 27.71 30.89
CA GLN A 146 -11.28 28.84 30.34
C GLN A 146 -11.35 30.02 31.31
N GLU A 147 -11.49 29.76 32.63
CA GLU A 147 -11.45 30.78 33.68
C GLU A 147 -10.07 31.45 33.74
N LEU A 148 -8.96 30.70 33.75
CA LEU A 148 -7.58 31.20 33.70
C LEU A 148 -7.35 32.16 32.51
N PHE A 149 -7.63 31.71 31.28
CA PHE A 149 -7.42 32.54 30.08
C PHE A 149 -8.42 33.70 29.96
N SER A 150 -9.57 33.66 30.63
CA SER A 150 -10.52 34.78 30.70
C SER A 150 -10.07 35.91 31.63
N HIS A 151 -9.30 35.57 32.69
CA HIS A 151 -8.82 36.55 33.67
C HIS A 151 -7.63 37.38 33.15
N VAL A 152 -6.90 36.89 32.14
CA VAL A 152 -5.77 37.61 31.52
C VAL A 152 -6.28 38.54 30.42
N VAL A 153 -6.58 39.79 30.80
CA VAL A 153 -7.05 40.84 29.88
C VAL A 153 -5.92 41.45 29.03
N ASN A 154 -4.67 41.42 29.52
CA ASN A 154 -3.52 41.92 28.75
C ASN A 154 -3.13 40.93 27.64
N ILE A 155 -3.22 41.40 26.39
CA ILE A 155 -2.91 40.61 25.17
C ILE A 155 -1.47 40.07 25.21
N GLN A 156 -0.48 40.86 25.65
CA GLN A 156 0.92 40.42 25.69
C GLN A 156 1.14 39.31 26.73
N THR A 157 0.58 39.48 27.93
CA THR A 157 0.64 38.45 28.98
C THR A 157 -0.10 37.18 28.57
N ARG A 158 -1.19 37.32 27.80
CA ARG A 158 -1.94 36.19 27.25
C ARG A 158 -1.15 35.44 26.18
N ASP A 159 -0.53 36.13 25.22
CA ASP A 159 0.31 35.51 24.19
C ASP A 159 1.50 34.74 24.81
N GLU A 160 2.09 35.29 25.88
CA GLU A 160 3.11 34.59 26.68
C GLU A 160 2.54 33.37 27.42
N LEU A 161 1.35 33.47 28.02
CA LEU A 161 0.70 32.36 28.73
C LEU A 161 0.30 31.21 27.76
N GLU A 162 -0.24 31.55 26.59
CA GLU A 162 -0.54 30.59 25.52
C GLU A 162 0.74 29.88 25.03
N TRP A 163 1.87 30.58 24.98
CA TRP A 163 3.17 29.98 24.66
C TRP A 163 3.67 29.02 25.74
N GLN A 164 3.59 29.39 27.03
CA GLN A 164 3.97 28.48 28.12
C GLN A 164 3.10 27.23 28.16
N ALA A 165 1.80 27.37 27.94
CA ALA A 165 0.88 26.24 27.80
C ALA A 165 1.24 25.34 26.63
N LEU A 166 1.58 25.91 25.46
CA LEU A 166 2.02 25.14 24.29
C LEU A 166 3.34 24.39 24.54
N VAL A 167 4.32 25.01 25.17
CA VAL A 167 5.60 24.37 25.53
C VAL A 167 5.37 23.23 26.54
N HIS A 168 4.48 23.42 27.52
CA HIS A 168 4.13 22.37 28.46
C HIS A 168 3.49 21.14 27.79
N CYS A 169 2.80 21.30 26.64
CA CYS A 169 2.27 20.19 25.86
C CYS A 169 3.35 19.26 25.27
N LEU A 170 4.63 19.65 25.29
CA LEU A 170 5.75 18.80 24.85
C LEU A 170 6.18 17.77 25.88
N ASN A 171 5.90 18.01 27.16
CA ASN A 171 6.29 17.13 28.26
C ASN A 171 5.61 15.75 28.10
N GLU A 172 6.33 14.69 28.44
CA GLU A 172 5.78 13.33 28.32
C GLU A 172 4.66 13.06 29.33
N ASP A 173 4.80 13.63 30.53
CA ASP A 173 3.81 13.56 31.62
C ASP A 173 2.54 14.38 31.37
N ALA A 174 2.50 15.24 30.35
CA ALA A 174 1.34 16.10 30.08
C ALA A 174 0.14 15.26 29.58
N PRO A 175 -0.97 15.17 30.34
CA PRO A 175 -2.08 14.30 30.01
C PRO A 175 -2.75 14.71 28.69
N ALA A 176 -3.26 13.72 27.96
CA ALA A 176 -3.88 13.93 26.66
C ALA A 176 -5.13 14.83 26.75
N THR A 177 -5.87 14.72 27.85
CA THR A 177 -7.05 15.53 28.19
C THR A 177 -6.71 17.01 28.32
N LEU A 178 -5.65 17.37 29.05
CA LEU A 178 -5.12 18.74 29.13
C LEU A 178 -4.78 19.28 27.74
N ARG A 179 -4.04 18.52 26.92
CA ARG A 179 -3.63 18.93 25.56
C ARG A 179 -4.82 19.20 24.65
N MET A 180 -5.81 18.31 24.64
CA MET A 180 -7.05 18.49 23.88
C MET A 180 -7.86 19.70 24.39
N ASN A 181 -8.02 19.85 25.70
CA ASN A 181 -8.79 20.95 26.30
C ASN A 181 -8.13 22.32 26.05
N LEU A 182 -6.80 22.41 26.09
CA LEU A 182 -6.06 23.62 25.73
C LEU A 182 -6.33 24.04 24.28
N SER A 183 -6.23 23.10 23.34
CA SER A 183 -6.52 23.35 21.92
C SER A 183 -7.96 23.83 21.69
N GLU A 184 -8.92 23.26 22.40
CA GLU A 184 -10.34 23.62 22.28
C GLU A 184 -10.71 24.95 22.98
N VAL A 185 -10.01 25.32 24.06
CA VAL A 185 -10.20 26.61 24.75
C VAL A 185 -9.52 27.76 24.00
N LEU A 186 -8.36 27.50 23.38
CA LEU A 186 -7.53 28.51 22.70
C LEU A 186 -7.75 28.56 21.18
N GLY A 187 -8.47 27.59 20.61
CA GLY A 187 -8.77 27.54 19.18
C GLY A 187 -7.54 27.27 18.30
N TRP A 188 -6.53 26.55 18.81
CA TRP A 188 -5.25 26.35 18.12
C TRP A 188 -5.35 25.69 16.75
N ARG A 189 -6.39 24.86 16.52
CA ARG A 189 -6.66 24.24 15.22
C ARG A 189 -7.03 25.28 14.15
N ASP A 190 -7.67 26.38 14.53
CA ASP A 190 -8.09 27.46 13.63
C ASP A 190 -7.09 28.63 13.60
N ASN A 191 -6.49 29.00 14.75
CA ASN A 191 -5.58 30.14 14.86
C ASN A 191 -4.36 29.86 15.76
N ALA A 192 -3.30 29.32 15.16
CA ALA A 192 -1.97 29.18 15.80
C ALA A 192 -0.85 29.90 15.02
N ALA A 193 -1.20 30.91 14.22
CA ALA A 193 -0.23 31.62 13.39
C ALA A 193 0.75 32.47 14.20
N HIS A 194 0.33 33.05 15.33
CA HIS A 194 1.19 33.79 16.26
C HIS A 194 2.24 32.88 16.91
N LEU A 195 1.83 31.71 17.39
CA LEU A 195 2.72 30.70 18.00
C LEU A 195 3.80 30.24 17.00
N ARG A 196 3.42 29.98 15.74
CA ARG A 196 4.36 29.61 14.68
C ARG A 196 5.29 30.77 14.27
N ARG A 197 4.83 32.03 14.32
CA ARG A 197 5.70 33.21 14.09
C ARG A 197 6.77 33.36 15.16
N ARG A 198 6.47 33.02 16.42
CA ARG A 198 7.43 33.08 17.53
C ARG A 198 8.54 32.04 17.40
N ASN A 199 8.19 30.77 17.25
CA ASN A 199 9.16 29.70 16.93
C ASN A 199 8.45 28.54 16.21
N ALA A 200 8.62 28.48 14.89
CA ALA A 200 7.93 27.52 14.03
C ALA A 200 8.26 26.06 14.36
N ALA A 201 9.49 25.75 14.79
CA ALA A 201 9.92 24.37 15.06
C ALA A 201 9.25 23.82 16.32
N ILE A 202 9.35 24.55 17.43
CA ILE A 202 8.74 24.18 18.72
C ILE A 202 7.21 24.16 18.58
N ALA A 203 6.63 25.20 17.97
CA ALA A 203 5.19 25.28 17.78
C ALA A 203 4.64 24.13 16.93
N THR A 204 5.31 23.76 15.83
CA THR A 204 4.86 22.65 14.98
C THR A 204 4.92 21.32 15.72
N LEU A 205 6.01 21.05 16.45
CA LEU A 205 6.15 19.79 17.20
C LEU A 205 5.11 19.66 18.33
N ALA A 206 4.83 20.75 19.04
CA ALA A 206 3.79 20.80 20.08
C ALA A 206 2.39 20.63 19.48
N LEU A 207 2.06 21.39 18.43
CA LEU A 207 0.75 21.31 17.77
C LEU A 207 0.52 19.95 17.11
N ASP A 208 1.53 19.34 16.48
CA ASP A 208 1.44 17.98 15.93
C ASP A 208 1.12 16.95 17.01
N ARG A 209 1.71 17.08 18.21
CA ARG A 209 1.47 16.21 19.37
C ARG A 209 0.09 16.44 20.00
N VAL A 210 -0.45 17.66 19.93
CA VAL A 210 -1.80 18.01 20.39
C VAL A 210 -2.86 17.51 19.40
N PHE A 211 -2.71 17.82 18.11
CA PHE A 211 -3.66 17.40 17.08
C PHE A 211 -3.65 15.88 16.85
N ALA A 212 -2.51 15.20 17.07
CA ALA A 212 -2.47 13.74 17.06
C ALA A 212 -3.34 13.12 18.17
N ASP A 213 -3.48 13.76 19.33
CA ASP A 213 -4.36 13.29 20.41
C ASP A 213 -5.84 13.51 20.07
N GLU A 214 -6.18 14.70 19.54
CA GLU A 214 -7.53 15.00 19.05
C GLU A 214 -7.98 14.03 17.96
N ASP A 215 -7.16 13.85 16.92
CA ASP A 215 -7.45 12.99 15.78
C ASP A 215 -7.50 11.50 16.23
N TYR A 216 -6.64 11.08 17.16
CA TYR A 216 -6.69 9.74 17.76
C TYR A 216 -8.05 9.50 18.43
N ASN A 217 -8.50 10.44 19.27
CA ASN A 217 -9.75 10.31 20.01
C ASN A 217 -10.97 10.36 19.07
N ALA A 218 -10.95 11.25 18.08
CA ALA A 218 -11.98 11.33 17.04
C ALA A 218 -12.09 10.04 16.21
N LEU A 219 -10.95 9.44 15.83
CA LEU A 219 -10.92 8.14 15.13
C LEU A 219 -11.41 7.00 16.04
N ARG A 220 -11.06 7.01 17.32
CA ARG A 220 -11.52 6.02 18.31
C ARG A 220 -13.04 6.04 18.52
N LEU A 221 -13.62 7.24 18.58
CA LEU A 221 -15.08 7.43 18.65
C LEU A 221 -15.77 7.01 17.34
N ARG A 222 -15.21 7.38 16.19
CA ARG A 222 -15.81 7.12 14.87
C ARG A 222 -15.72 5.65 14.41
N PHE A 223 -14.65 4.96 14.77
CA PHE A 223 -14.33 3.60 14.29
C PHE A 223 -14.13 2.62 15.47
N THR A 224 -15.06 2.62 16.44
CA THR A 224 -14.90 1.97 17.74
C THR A 224 -14.43 0.51 17.66
N ASN A 225 -15.04 -0.31 16.80
CA ASN A 225 -14.67 -1.73 16.69
C ASN A 225 -13.30 -1.94 16.05
N ALA A 226 -12.99 -1.15 15.01
CA ALA A 226 -11.72 -1.24 14.30
C ALA A 226 -10.56 -0.71 15.16
N MET A 227 -10.77 0.38 15.90
CA MET A 227 -9.78 0.94 16.80
C MET A 227 -9.52 0.01 17.99
N ALA A 228 -10.55 -0.59 18.60
CA ALA A 228 -10.39 -1.58 19.67
C ALA A 228 -9.57 -2.82 19.23
N LEU A 229 -9.69 -3.24 17.96
CA LEU A 229 -8.86 -4.31 17.38
C LEU A 229 -7.40 -3.89 17.11
N LEU A 230 -7.13 -2.59 16.98
CA LEU A 230 -5.81 -2.01 16.72
C LEU A 230 -5.07 -1.69 18.04
N GLU A 231 -5.80 -1.22 19.04
CA GLU A 231 -5.32 -1.05 20.42
C GLU A 231 -4.99 -2.41 21.08
N GLY A 232 -5.75 -3.46 20.76
CA GLY A 232 -5.62 -4.79 21.33
C GLY A 232 -4.26 -5.49 21.13
N PRO A 233 -4.05 -6.65 21.79
CA PRO A 233 -2.83 -7.43 21.66
C PRO A 233 -2.63 -7.92 20.22
N GLN A 234 -1.37 -8.08 19.81
CA GLN A 234 -1.05 -8.61 18.47
C GLN A 234 -1.61 -10.04 18.32
N LEU A 235 -2.48 -10.23 17.32
CA LEU A 235 -3.15 -11.50 17.05
C LEU A 235 -2.44 -12.26 15.92
N PRO A 236 -2.44 -13.62 15.92
CA PRO A 236 -1.99 -14.37 14.76
C PRO A 236 -2.92 -14.11 13.56
N LEU A 237 -2.36 -14.11 12.35
CA LEU A 237 -3.02 -13.70 11.09
C LEU A 237 -4.39 -14.40 10.86
N THR A 238 -4.50 -15.66 11.24
CA THR A 238 -5.74 -16.46 11.13
C THR A 238 -6.85 -15.96 12.06
N THR A 239 -6.52 -15.55 13.28
CA THR A 239 -7.48 -14.99 14.25
C THR A 239 -7.83 -13.54 13.88
N GLY A 240 -6.88 -12.74 13.40
CA GLY A 240 -7.15 -11.41 12.84
C GLY A 240 -8.11 -11.47 11.63
N ALA A 241 -7.83 -12.34 10.66
CA ALA A 241 -8.72 -12.57 9.52
C ALA A 241 -10.12 -13.10 9.92
N ARG A 242 -10.22 -13.82 11.05
CA ARG A 242 -11.50 -14.26 11.63
C ARG A 242 -12.24 -13.12 12.32
N ALA A 243 -11.56 -12.18 12.99
CA ALA A 243 -12.20 -11.01 13.59
C ALA A 243 -12.93 -10.14 12.54
N LEU A 244 -12.33 -10.00 11.36
CA LEU A 244 -12.90 -9.31 10.19
C LEU A 244 -14.09 -10.05 9.51
N LEU A 245 -14.55 -11.18 10.04
CA LEU A 245 -15.81 -11.81 9.62
C LEU A 245 -17.05 -11.13 10.22
N ARG A 246 -16.90 -10.40 11.34
CA ARG A 246 -18.00 -9.71 11.99
C ARG A 246 -18.55 -8.63 11.04
N ALA A 247 -19.88 -8.54 10.95
CA ALA A 247 -20.55 -7.53 10.13
C ALA A 247 -20.12 -6.10 10.55
N GLY A 248 -20.00 -5.18 9.58
CA GLY A 248 -19.56 -3.80 9.80
C GLY A 248 -18.04 -3.63 10.04
N VAL A 249 -17.44 -4.46 10.91
CA VAL A 249 -16.05 -4.33 11.37
C VAL A 249 -15.03 -4.28 10.22
N ARG A 250 -15.24 -5.07 9.15
CA ARG A 250 -14.36 -5.04 7.97
C ARG A 250 -14.37 -3.67 7.26
N THR A 251 -15.56 -3.13 7.01
CA THR A 251 -15.71 -1.85 6.31
C THR A 251 -15.24 -0.68 7.16
N GLU A 252 -15.42 -0.76 8.49
CA GLU A 252 -14.81 0.19 9.44
C GLU A 252 -13.27 0.12 9.38
N MET A 253 -12.68 -1.08 9.40
CA MET A 253 -11.22 -1.26 9.33
C MET A 253 -10.63 -0.77 7.99
N GLU A 254 -11.30 -1.04 6.86
CA GLU A 254 -10.90 -0.53 5.54
C GLU A 254 -10.93 1.01 5.51
N GLN A 255 -11.95 1.64 6.11
CA GLN A 255 -12.05 3.11 6.20
C GLN A 255 -11.02 3.70 7.18
N LEU A 256 -10.82 3.09 8.35
CA LEU A 256 -9.85 3.52 9.36
C LEU A 256 -8.42 3.53 8.81
N LEU A 257 -7.98 2.42 8.21
CA LEU A 257 -6.63 2.33 7.63
C LEU A 257 -6.43 3.30 6.46
N THR A 258 -7.48 3.52 5.65
CA THR A 258 -7.45 4.55 4.59
C THR A 258 -7.34 5.97 5.18
N ALA A 259 -8.02 6.25 6.29
CA ALA A 259 -7.98 7.54 6.95
C ALA A 259 -6.61 7.81 7.62
N LEU A 260 -6.08 6.83 8.35
CA LEU A 260 -4.76 6.88 8.98
C LEU A 260 -3.66 7.12 7.92
N GLY A 261 -3.65 6.34 6.83
CA GLY A 261 -2.62 6.42 5.80
C GLY A 261 -2.69 7.67 4.92
N ARG A 262 -3.83 8.37 4.83
CA ARG A 262 -4.03 9.48 3.88
C ARG A 262 -4.26 10.85 4.53
N TYR A 263 -4.85 10.91 5.71
CA TYR A 263 -5.25 12.15 6.37
C TYR A 263 -4.60 12.35 7.75
N HIS A 264 -4.23 11.27 8.46
CA HIS A 264 -3.75 11.34 9.85
C HIS A 264 -2.38 10.64 10.06
N PRO A 265 -1.32 10.99 9.30
CA PRO A 265 -0.01 10.34 9.44
C PRO A 265 0.65 10.58 10.80
N ASN A 266 0.40 11.73 11.43
CA ASN A 266 0.95 12.07 12.76
C ASN A 266 0.40 11.15 13.86
N VAL A 267 -0.86 10.73 13.76
CA VAL A 267 -1.48 9.75 14.70
C VAL A 267 -0.76 8.41 14.61
N VAL A 268 -0.43 7.96 13.40
CA VAL A 268 0.33 6.71 13.19
C VAL A 268 1.73 6.81 13.80
N ARG A 269 2.40 7.96 13.65
CA ARG A 269 3.77 8.17 14.13
C ARG A 269 3.89 8.37 15.64
N LEU A 270 2.91 9.02 16.28
CA LEU A 270 3.01 9.48 17.68
C LEU A 270 2.17 8.65 18.66
N ARG A 271 1.16 7.91 18.21
CA ARG A 271 0.20 7.21 19.09
C ARG A 271 -0.05 5.74 18.75
N LEU A 272 0.29 5.27 17.55
CA LEU A 272 0.05 3.89 17.13
C LEU A 272 1.37 3.18 16.82
N ASP A 273 1.32 1.85 16.86
CA ASP A 273 2.40 0.99 16.39
C ASP A 273 2.23 0.76 14.88
N SER A 274 3.25 1.16 14.10
CA SER A 274 3.27 0.98 12.64
C SER A 274 3.18 -0.49 12.22
N GLU A 275 3.72 -1.43 13.01
CA GLU A 275 3.66 -2.86 12.71
C GLU A 275 2.21 -3.38 12.79
N LYS A 276 1.43 -2.91 13.77
CA LYS A 276 0.00 -3.26 13.88
C LYS A 276 -0.82 -2.73 12.71
N VAL A 277 -0.55 -1.51 12.26
CA VAL A 277 -1.21 -0.90 11.09
C VAL A 277 -0.90 -1.71 9.81
N GLU A 278 0.36 -2.12 9.63
CA GLU A 278 0.75 -2.97 8.49
C GLU A 278 0.12 -4.38 8.59
N PHE A 279 0.08 -4.98 9.78
CA PHE A 279 -0.55 -6.28 10.03
C PHE A 279 -2.03 -6.30 9.62
N TRP A 280 -2.82 -5.30 10.03
CA TRP A 280 -4.24 -5.24 9.68
C TRP A 280 -4.45 -4.96 8.19
N THR A 281 -3.58 -4.16 7.57
CA THR A 281 -3.53 -3.97 6.11
C THR A 281 -3.27 -5.30 5.38
N ARG A 282 -2.36 -6.13 5.91
CA ARG A 282 -2.05 -7.47 5.40
C ARG A 282 -3.21 -8.46 5.59
N CYS A 283 -3.95 -8.39 6.70
CA CYS A 283 -5.14 -9.20 6.94
C CYS A 283 -6.28 -8.92 5.93
N LEU A 284 -6.48 -7.67 5.56
CA LEU A 284 -7.50 -7.30 4.55
C LEU A 284 -7.17 -7.83 3.15
N THR A 285 -5.90 -7.73 2.72
CA THR A 285 -5.47 -8.22 1.40
C THR A 285 -5.45 -9.75 1.32
N PHE A 286 -5.01 -10.44 2.38
CA PHE A 286 -4.94 -11.90 2.48
C PHE A 286 -6.25 -12.60 2.09
N ARG A 287 -7.38 -12.14 2.65
CA ARG A 287 -8.67 -12.80 2.44
C ARG A 287 -9.30 -12.53 1.07
N VAL A 288 -8.99 -11.38 0.45
CA VAL A 288 -9.36 -11.10 -0.96
C VAL A 288 -8.60 -12.04 -1.91
N GLY A 289 -7.35 -12.40 -1.58
CA GLY A 289 -6.60 -13.47 -2.26
C GLY A 289 -7.25 -14.84 -2.07
N ALA A 290 -7.46 -15.27 -0.82
CA ALA A 290 -8.04 -16.56 -0.48
C ALA A 290 -9.41 -16.80 -1.17
N GLY A 291 -10.36 -15.87 -1.04
CA GLY A 291 -11.69 -16.00 -1.63
C GLY A 291 -11.69 -16.05 -3.16
N ARG A 292 -10.69 -15.44 -3.81
CA ARG A 292 -10.48 -15.54 -5.27
C ARG A 292 -9.85 -16.84 -5.72
N LEU A 293 -9.25 -17.63 -4.82
CA LEU A 293 -8.49 -18.83 -5.15
C LEU A 293 -9.19 -20.13 -4.73
N PHE A 294 -9.86 -20.17 -3.58
CA PHE A 294 -10.58 -21.37 -3.12
C PHE A 294 -11.78 -21.74 -4.02
N GLY A 295 -12.56 -20.77 -4.50
CA GLY A 295 -13.68 -21.04 -5.40
C GLY A 295 -13.23 -21.72 -6.70
N PRO A 296 -12.24 -21.15 -7.43
CA PRO A 296 -11.72 -21.77 -8.64
C PRO A 296 -10.97 -23.09 -8.44
N THR A 297 -10.25 -23.30 -7.33
CA THR A 297 -9.59 -24.60 -7.10
C THR A 297 -10.57 -25.73 -6.81
N LEU A 298 -11.66 -25.46 -6.09
CA LEU A 298 -12.76 -26.43 -5.92
C LEU A 298 -13.48 -26.71 -7.24
N ALA A 299 -13.68 -25.67 -8.07
CA ALA A 299 -14.22 -25.85 -9.41
C ALA A 299 -13.28 -26.68 -10.31
N LEU A 300 -11.96 -26.51 -10.20
CA LEU A 300 -10.97 -27.30 -10.93
C LEU A 300 -10.95 -28.76 -10.45
N SER A 301 -10.98 -29.03 -9.15
CA SER A 301 -11.01 -30.41 -8.65
C SER A 301 -12.29 -31.13 -9.04
N ALA A 302 -13.44 -30.43 -9.02
CA ALA A 302 -14.69 -30.97 -9.54
C ALA A 302 -14.64 -31.21 -11.06
N TRP A 303 -14.05 -30.29 -11.83
CA TRP A 303 -13.93 -30.39 -13.29
C TRP A 303 -12.97 -31.50 -13.72
N CYS A 304 -11.75 -31.54 -13.17
CA CYS A 304 -10.80 -32.61 -13.44
C CYS A 304 -11.30 -33.96 -12.92
N GLY A 305 -12.01 -33.98 -11.77
CA GLY A 305 -12.69 -35.17 -11.26
C GLY A 305 -13.77 -35.68 -12.22
N LEU A 306 -14.57 -34.78 -12.80
CA LEU A 306 -15.57 -35.12 -13.82
C LEU A 306 -14.92 -35.67 -15.10
N LEU A 307 -13.89 -34.99 -15.62
CA LEU A 307 -13.16 -35.45 -16.81
C LEU A 307 -12.53 -36.83 -16.59
N PHE A 308 -11.83 -37.03 -15.47
CA PHE A 308 -11.19 -38.29 -15.11
C PHE A 308 -12.21 -39.42 -14.87
N ALA A 309 -13.31 -39.14 -14.15
CA ALA A 309 -14.40 -40.09 -13.99
C ALA A 309 -15.01 -40.48 -15.34
N SER A 310 -15.24 -39.51 -16.24
CA SER A 310 -15.76 -39.78 -17.58
C SER A 310 -14.80 -40.60 -18.46
N ALA A 311 -13.49 -40.40 -18.32
CA ALA A 311 -12.48 -41.22 -18.99
C ALA A 311 -12.50 -42.66 -18.47
N SER A 312 -12.61 -42.85 -17.15
CA SER A 312 -12.70 -44.18 -16.49
C SER A 312 -14.00 -44.95 -16.73
N MET A 313 -15.11 -44.27 -17.03
CA MET A 313 -16.43 -44.93 -17.22
C MET A 313 -16.67 -45.47 -18.64
N ASN A 314 -15.73 -45.29 -19.57
CA ASN A 314 -15.87 -45.75 -20.96
C ASN A 314 -15.45 -47.23 -21.11
N LEU A 315 -16.28 -48.11 -20.53
CA LEU A 315 -16.13 -49.53 -20.16
C LEU A 315 -15.82 -50.58 -21.26
N GLN A 316 -15.18 -50.25 -22.39
CA GLN A 316 -15.07 -51.17 -23.54
C GLN A 316 -13.70 -51.30 -24.23
N GLY A 317 -12.60 -50.81 -23.66
CA GLY A 317 -11.28 -51.01 -24.27
C GLY A 317 -10.19 -51.26 -23.25
N ASP A 318 -9.46 -52.38 -23.39
CA ASP A 318 -8.31 -52.77 -22.57
C ASP A 318 -7.40 -51.58 -22.24
N ARG A 319 -7.49 -51.09 -20.99
CA ARG A 319 -6.65 -50.02 -20.43
C ARG A 319 -6.02 -50.50 -19.14
N TRP A 320 -4.81 -50.03 -18.87
CA TRP A 320 -4.10 -50.27 -17.61
C TRP A 320 -4.87 -49.73 -16.38
N LEU A 321 -5.74 -48.74 -16.57
CA LEU A 321 -6.63 -48.19 -15.55
C LEU A 321 -7.87 -49.04 -15.26
N ASP A 322 -8.26 -49.99 -16.11
CA ASP A 322 -9.40 -50.89 -15.85
C ASP A 322 -9.11 -51.87 -14.70
N GLN A 323 -7.83 -52.03 -14.33
CA GLN A 323 -7.38 -52.81 -13.18
C GLN A 323 -7.64 -52.08 -11.83
N TRP A 324 -8.07 -50.81 -11.86
CA TRP A 324 -8.21 -49.98 -10.67
C TRP A 324 -9.65 -49.95 -10.17
N THR A 325 -9.82 -50.18 -8.88
CA THR A 325 -11.13 -50.14 -8.21
C THR A 325 -11.66 -48.71 -8.09
N PRO A 326 -12.99 -48.50 -8.00
CA PRO A 326 -13.59 -47.17 -7.79
C PRO A 326 -13.05 -46.44 -6.55
N VAL A 327 -12.65 -47.19 -5.52
CA VAL A 327 -12.04 -46.66 -4.29
C VAL A 327 -10.64 -46.08 -4.56
N GLN A 328 -9.81 -46.76 -5.38
CA GLN A 328 -8.48 -46.26 -5.75
C GLN A 328 -8.58 -44.99 -6.62
N LEU A 329 -9.54 -44.92 -7.54
CA LEU A 329 -9.84 -43.70 -8.31
C LEU A 329 -10.29 -42.55 -7.40
N ALA A 330 -11.17 -42.82 -6.42
CA ALA A 330 -11.61 -41.81 -5.46
C ALA A 330 -10.46 -41.29 -4.57
N VAL A 331 -9.56 -42.16 -4.11
CA VAL A 331 -8.37 -41.78 -3.34
C VAL A 331 -7.38 -40.96 -4.18
N LEU A 332 -7.17 -41.32 -5.45
CA LEU A 332 -6.31 -40.56 -6.36
C LEU A 332 -6.90 -39.16 -6.63
N LEU A 333 -8.22 -39.05 -6.85
CA LEU A 333 -8.89 -37.75 -7.00
C LEU A 333 -8.85 -36.91 -5.71
N ALA A 334 -9.06 -37.52 -4.55
CA ALA A 334 -8.99 -36.83 -3.26
C ALA A 334 -7.57 -36.33 -2.96
N THR A 335 -6.54 -37.13 -3.23
CA THR A 335 -5.14 -36.71 -3.04
C THR A 335 -4.70 -35.65 -4.05
N LEU A 336 -5.14 -35.73 -5.31
CA LEU A 336 -4.94 -34.66 -6.31
C LEU A 336 -5.66 -33.36 -5.89
N MET A 337 -6.88 -33.44 -5.37
CA MET A 337 -7.64 -32.30 -4.86
C MET A 337 -6.94 -31.65 -3.65
N VAL A 338 -6.50 -32.45 -2.67
CA VAL A 338 -5.79 -31.95 -1.49
C VAL A 338 -4.45 -31.32 -1.87
N THR A 339 -3.68 -31.92 -2.78
CA THR A 339 -2.40 -31.34 -3.26
C THR A 339 -2.60 -30.06 -4.09
N LEU A 340 -3.67 -29.95 -4.89
CA LEU A 340 -4.01 -28.71 -5.60
C LEU A 340 -4.49 -27.59 -4.65
N VAL A 341 -5.33 -27.91 -3.66
CA VAL A 341 -5.80 -26.93 -2.66
C VAL A 341 -4.67 -26.48 -1.75
N THR A 342 -3.82 -27.40 -1.28
CA THR A 342 -2.65 -27.06 -0.45
C THR A 342 -1.60 -26.28 -1.23
N SER A 343 -1.25 -26.65 -2.47
CA SER A 343 -0.31 -25.87 -3.29
C SER A 343 -0.83 -24.46 -3.59
N ALA A 344 -2.12 -24.30 -3.91
CA ALA A 344 -2.74 -22.99 -4.06
C ALA A 344 -2.69 -22.16 -2.76
N ALA A 345 -3.06 -22.75 -1.62
CA ALA A 345 -2.97 -22.09 -0.31
C ALA A 345 -1.52 -21.69 0.04
N ILE A 346 -0.56 -22.58 -0.18
CA ILE A 346 0.87 -22.32 0.01
C ILE A 346 1.30 -21.13 -0.85
N THR A 347 0.93 -21.05 -2.14
CA THR A 347 1.32 -19.89 -2.97
C THR A 347 0.81 -18.54 -2.48
N VAL A 348 -0.24 -18.50 -1.65
CA VAL A 348 -0.74 -17.28 -0.97
C VAL A 348 0.03 -16.99 0.33
N LEU A 349 0.47 -18.04 1.04
CA LEU A 349 1.25 -17.92 2.27
C LEU A 349 2.75 -17.69 2.04
N LEU A 350 3.26 -17.90 0.82
CA LEU A 350 4.67 -17.67 0.50
C LEU A 350 5.04 -16.18 0.57
N SER A 351 6.18 -15.92 1.21
CA SER A 351 6.78 -14.59 1.35
C SER A 351 7.20 -13.98 0.00
N GLU A 352 7.29 -12.65 -0.08
CA GLU A 352 7.79 -11.89 -1.24
C GLU A 352 8.99 -12.55 -1.98
N PRO A 353 10.12 -12.89 -1.33
CA PRO A 353 11.26 -13.49 -2.01
C PRO A 353 10.97 -14.89 -2.59
N GLN A 354 10.08 -15.66 -1.97
CA GLN A 354 9.65 -16.97 -2.50
C GLN A 354 8.72 -16.80 -3.71
N GLN A 355 7.82 -15.81 -3.68
CA GLN A 355 7.00 -15.46 -4.84
C GLN A 355 7.85 -14.95 -6.02
N GLN A 356 8.97 -14.28 -5.76
CA GLN A 356 9.92 -13.86 -6.81
C GLN A 356 10.62 -15.08 -7.45
N ARG A 357 11.08 -16.06 -6.65
CA ARG A 357 11.65 -17.32 -7.18
C ARG A 357 10.64 -18.12 -8.01
N LEU A 358 9.39 -18.20 -7.57
CA LEU A 358 8.31 -18.83 -8.35
C LEU A 358 8.00 -18.09 -9.66
N ARG A 359 8.01 -16.74 -9.65
CA ARG A 359 7.89 -15.92 -10.88
C ARG A 359 9.05 -16.19 -11.84
N ALA A 360 10.28 -16.32 -11.33
CA ALA A 360 11.45 -16.67 -12.13
C ALA A 360 11.33 -18.08 -12.75
N LEU A 361 10.92 -19.10 -11.98
CA LEU A 361 10.69 -20.45 -12.51
C LEU A 361 9.56 -20.49 -13.58
N ARG A 362 8.47 -19.74 -13.37
CA ARG A 362 7.39 -19.58 -14.37
C ARG A 362 7.79 -18.76 -15.60
N SER A 363 8.95 -18.12 -15.61
CA SER A 363 9.45 -17.37 -16.76
C SER A 363 10.13 -18.24 -17.83
N PHE A 364 10.53 -19.48 -17.49
CA PHE A 364 11.09 -20.43 -18.46
C PHE A 364 10.08 -20.74 -19.57
N GLY A 365 10.47 -20.48 -20.82
CA GLY A 365 9.56 -20.52 -21.97
C GLY A 365 8.89 -21.88 -22.20
N TRP A 366 9.63 -22.99 -22.02
CA TRP A 366 9.06 -24.34 -22.13
C TRP A 366 8.03 -24.61 -21.03
N LEU A 367 8.30 -24.22 -19.79
CA LEU A 367 7.36 -24.38 -18.69
C LEU A 367 6.10 -23.53 -18.96
N ARG A 368 6.25 -22.29 -19.42
CA ARG A 368 5.18 -21.31 -19.67
C ARG A 368 4.23 -21.67 -20.82
N TYR A 369 4.75 -22.29 -21.88
CA TYR A 369 3.99 -22.56 -23.12
C TYR A 369 3.87 -24.04 -23.49
N GLY A 370 4.55 -24.96 -22.79
CA GLY A 370 4.61 -26.39 -23.15
C GLY A 370 3.27 -27.12 -23.14
N TRP A 371 2.29 -26.63 -22.37
CA TRP A 371 0.92 -27.13 -22.39
C TRP A 371 0.18 -26.82 -23.71
N ILE A 372 0.59 -25.81 -24.48
CA ILE A 372 -0.09 -25.40 -25.73
C ILE A 372 0.09 -26.45 -26.85
N PRO A 373 1.32 -26.89 -27.23
CA PRO A 373 1.48 -27.95 -28.23
C PRO A 373 0.95 -29.29 -27.72
N LEU A 374 1.02 -29.58 -26.41
CA LEU A 374 0.46 -30.79 -25.82
C LEU A 374 -1.08 -30.80 -25.96
N TRP A 375 -1.75 -29.69 -25.65
CA TRP A 375 -3.19 -29.50 -25.82
C TRP A 375 -3.66 -29.65 -27.28
N LEU A 376 -2.98 -28.98 -28.22
CA LEU A 376 -3.32 -29.04 -29.63
C LEU A 376 -3.08 -30.44 -30.21
N GLY A 377 -1.96 -31.07 -29.86
CA GLY A 377 -1.65 -32.45 -30.25
C GLY A 377 -2.64 -33.46 -29.70
N ALA A 378 -3.03 -33.35 -28.43
CA ALA A 378 -4.05 -34.19 -27.81
C ALA A 378 -5.42 -34.04 -28.48
N THR A 379 -5.87 -32.80 -28.74
CA THR A 379 -7.16 -32.55 -29.40
C THR A 379 -7.15 -33.08 -30.84
N ALA A 380 -6.09 -32.82 -31.60
CA ALA A 380 -5.96 -33.30 -32.98
C ALA A 380 -5.85 -34.84 -33.05
N GLY A 381 -5.17 -35.47 -32.09
CA GLY A 381 -5.09 -36.93 -31.97
C GLY A 381 -6.44 -37.58 -31.66
N ALA A 382 -7.26 -36.96 -30.80
CA ALA A 382 -8.63 -37.42 -30.52
C ALA A 382 -9.56 -37.31 -31.74
N LEU A 383 -9.41 -36.25 -32.54
CA LEU A 383 -10.17 -36.03 -33.77
C LEU A 383 -9.85 -37.02 -34.89
N CYS A 384 -8.64 -37.58 -34.88
CA CYS A 384 -8.18 -38.60 -35.81
C CYS A 384 -8.33 -40.03 -35.27
N ASP A 385 -9.04 -40.24 -34.15
CA ASP A 385 -9.27 -41.58 -33.60
C ASP A 385 -10.22 -42.37 -34.51
N ALA A 386 -9.73 -43.44 -35.12
CA ALA A 386 -10.47 -44.31 -36.03
C ALA A 386 -11.42 -45.27 -35.29
N GLY A 387 -12.17 -44.75 -34.31
CA GLY A 387 -13.14 -45.50 -33.50
C GLY A 387 -12.53 -46.40 -32.41
N SER A 388 -11.22 -46.30 -32.13
CA SER A 388 -10.55 -47.17 -31.14
C SER A 388 -10.86 -46.79 -29.68
N GLY A 389 -11.29 -45.55 -29.44
CA GLY A 389 -11.57 -45.02 -28.09
C GLY A 389 -10.33 -44.92 -27.19
N ARG A 390 -9.13 -45.17 -27.72
CA ARG A 390 -7.85 -45.10 -26.99
C ARG A 390 -7.26 -43.70 -27.06
N LEU A 391 -7.26 -43.08 -28.25
CA LEU A 391 -6.72 -41.74 -28.43
C LEU A 391 -7.62 -40.69 -27.77
N THR A 392 -8.94 -40.88 -27.81
CA THR A 392 -9.88 -40.01 -27.05
C THR A 392 -9.65 -40.07 -25.53
N SER A 393 -9.32 -41.23 -24.96
CA SER A 393 -9.02 -41.35 -23.53
C SER A 393 -7.71 -40.67 -23.15
N ILE A 394 -6.63 -40.96 -23.88
CA ILE A 394 -5.30 -40.36 -23.66
C ILE A 394 -5.39 -38.84 -23.82
N ALA A 395 -6.21 -38.38 -24.77
CA ALA A 395 -6.50 -36.96 -24.94
C ALA A 395 -7.24 -36.37 -23.73
N MET A 396 -8.22 -37.05 -23.12
CA MET A 396 -8.88 -36.54 -21.90
C MET A 396 -7.90 -36.34 -20.74
N ASP A 397 -7.05 -37.33 -20.46
CA ASP A 397 -6.09 -37.26 -19.37
C ASP A 397 -5.07 -36.13 -19.60
N THR A 398 -4.55 -36.02 -20.83
CA THR A 398 -3.62 -34.94 -21.21
C THR A 398 -4.27 -33.56 -21.22
N LEU A 399 -5.56 -33.43 -21.59
CA LEU A 399 -6.33 -32.19 -21.45
C LEU A 399 -6.48 -31.78 -19.98
N GLY A 400 -6.80 -32.74 -19.09
CA GLY A 400 -6.84 -32.54 -17.64
C GLY A 400 -5.51 -32.01 -17.10
N VAL A 401 -4.40 -32.68 -17.41
CA VAL A 401 -3.04 -32.24 -17.06
C VAL A 401 -2.72 -30.85 -17.63
N CYS A 402 -3.10 -30.56 -18.88
CA CYS A 402 -2.91 -29.24 -19.48
C CYS A 402 -3.69 -28.13 -18.73
N THR A 403 -4.93 -28.39 -18.28
CA THR A 403 -5.71 -27.39 -17.52
C THR A 403 -5.07 -27.08 -16.18
N ILE A 404 -4.55 -28.10 -15.48
CA ILE A 404 -3.82 -27.95 -14.23
C ILE A 404 -2.51 -27.17 -14.46
N TRP A 405 -1.74 -27.52 -15.49
CA TRP A 405 -0.49 -26.84 -15.86
C TRP A 405 -0.73 -25.36 -16.19
N ALA A 406 -1.72 -25.04 -17.03
CA ALA A 406 -2.08 -23.67 -17.38
C ALA A 406 -2.52 -22.86 -16.14
N ALA A 407 -3.39 -23.43 -15.29
CA ALA A 407 -3.87 -22.80 -14.07
C ALA A 407 -2.75 -22.55 -13.04
N LEU A 408 -1.80 -23.49 -12.89
CA LEU A 408 -0.68 -23.39 -11.96
C LEU A 408 0.28 -22.25 -12.34
N ILE A 409 0.45 -21.97 -13.63
CA ILE A 409 1.38 -20.94 -14.12
C ILE A 409 0.75 -19.56 -14.15
N TYR A 410 -0.38 -19.40 -14.84
CA TYR A 410 -1.00 -18.10 -15.08
C TYR A 410 -1.98 -17.68 -13.96
N GLY A 411 -2.36 -18.60 -13.07
CA GLY A 411 -3.41 -18.37 -12.10
C GLY A 411 -4.80 -18.39 -12.74
N TRP A 412 -5.83 -18.13 -11.92
CA TRP A 412 -7.22 -18.21 -12.36
C TRP A 412 -7.75 -16.88 -12.89
N PRO A 413 -8.26 -16.84 -14.14
CA PRO A 413 -9.09 -15.71 -14.59
C PRO A 413 -10.44 -15.73 -13.87
N ARG A 414 -11.18 -14.61 -13.92
CA ARG A 414 -12.48 -14.50 -13.25
C ARG A 414 -13.43 -15.61 -13.73
N ILE A 415 -14.01 -16.40 -12.83
CA ILE A 415 -14.87 -17.57 -13.15
C ILE A 415 -15.93 -17.24 -14.22
N LYS A 416 -16.62 -16.09 -14.10
CA LYS A 416 -17.62 -15.64 -15.09
C LYS A 416 -17.04 -15.46 -16.50
N GLN A 417 -15.82 -14.92 -16.60
CA GLN A 417 -15.13 -14.72 -17.88
C GLN A 417 -14.64 -16.06 -18.46
N LEU A 418 -14.09 -16.94 -17.62
CA LEU A 418 -13.69 -18.28 -18.03
C LEU A 418 -14.87 -19.11 -18.55
N ALA A 419 -16.00 -19.12 -17.84
CA ALA A 419 -17.20 -19.83 -18.27
C ALA A 419 -17.74 -19.32 -19.62
N ILE A 420 -17.77 -18.00 -19.82
CA ILE A 420 -18.20 -17.40 -21.10
C ILE A 420 -17.23 -17.76 -22.23
N LEU A 421 -15.90 -17.63 -22.02
CA LEU A 421 -14.93 -17.97 -23.06
C LEU A 421 -14.90 -19.48 -23.35
N ALA A 422 -15.09 -20.33 -22.34
CA ALA A 422 -15.14 -21.78 -22.51
C ALA A 422 -16.39 -22.22 -23.28
N ALA A 423 -17.56 -21.66 -22.96
CA ALA A 423 -18.79 -21.91 -23.71
C ALA A 423 -18.70 -21.41 -25.16
N VAL A 424 -18.10 -20.23 -25.39
CA VAL A 424 -17.85 -19.70 -26.75
C VAL A 424 -16.82 -20.54 -27.49
N GLY A 425 -15.78 -21.02 -26.82
CA GLY A 425 -14.78 -21.92 -27.40
C GLY A 425 -15.36 -23.27 -27.82
N ALA A 426 -16.12 -23.92 -26.92
CA ALA A 426 -16.74 -25.21 -27.15
C ALA A 426 -17.85 -25.16 -28.22
N ILE A 427 -18.78 -24.20 -28.10
CA ILE A 427 -20.01 -24.17 -28.90
C ILE A 427 -19.87 -23.23 -30.11
N GLY A 428 -19.25 -22.06 -29.94
CA GLY A 428 -19.23 -21.00 -30.94
C GLY A 428 -18.48 -21.35 -32.23
N PHE A 429 -17.51 -22.26 -32.16
CA PHE A 429 -16.75 -22.80 -33.31
C PHE A 429 -17.30 -24.14 -33.85
N GLY A 430 -18.41 -24.66 -33.31
CA GLY A 430 -19.03 -25.89 -33.79
C GLY A 430 -18.41 -27.20 -33.26
N PHE A 431 -17.40 -27.14 -32.39
CA PHE A 431 -16.77 -28.36 -31.82
C PHE A 431 -17.78 -29.25 -31.08
N VAL A 432 -18.72 -28.68 -30.32
CA VAL A 432 -19.82 -29.47 -29.72
C VAL A 432 -20.61 -30.22 -30.79
N GLY A 433 -21.02 -29.56 -31.88
CA GLY A 433 -21.81 -30.20 -32.95
C GLY A 433 -21.05 -31.32 -33.65
N HIS A 434 -19.76 -31.14 -33.93
CA HIS A 434 -18.95 -32.19 -34.54
C HIS A 434 -18.81 -33.42 -33.63
N TRP A 435 -18.41 -33.25 -32.37
CA TRP A 435 -18.27 -34.39 -31.43
C TRP A 435 -19.61 -35.09 -31.16
N LEU A 436 -20.72 -34.35 -31.08
CA LEU A 436 -22.04 -34.96 -30.91
C LEU A 436 -22.49 -35.77 -32.15
N SER A 437 -21.89 -35.52 -33.32
CA SER A 437 -22.15 -36.27 -34.55
C SER A 437 -21.24 -37.48 -34.75
N THR A 438 -20.01 -37.46 -34.19
CA THR A 438 -19.02 -38.55 -34.34
C THR A 438 -18.99 -39.52 -33.15
N ASP A 439 -19.05 -39.03 -31.90
CA ASP A 439 -19.10 -39.89 -30.71
C ASP A 439 -19.82 -39.23 -29.52
N LEU A 440 -21.09 -39.63 -29.28
CA LEU A 440 -21.86 -39.20 -28.12
C LEU A 440 -21.18 -39.53 -26.78
N ARG A 441 -20.33 -40.55 -26.70
CA ARG A 441 -19.62 -40.93 -25.46
C ARG A 441 -18.55 -39.90 -25.08
N ALA A 442 -18.04 -39.14 -26.06
CA ALA A 442 -16.99 -38.14 -25.88
C ALA A 442 -17.52 -36.72 -25.56
N TRP A 443 -18.77 -36.56 -25.10
CA TRP A 443 -19.39 -35.26 -24.81
C TRP A 443 -18.58 -34.26 -23.94
N PRO A 444 -17.66 -34.63 -23.02
CA PRO A 444 -16.89 -33.65 -22.25
C PRO A 444 -15.74 -33.02 -23.05
N MET A 445 -15.32 -33.61 -24.18
CA MET A 445 -14.20 -33.15 -25.01
C MET A 445 -14.29 -31.69 -25.45
N PRO A 446 -15.39 -31.23 -26.10
CA PRO A 446 -15.50 -29.85 -26.55
C PRO A 446 -15.45 -28.85 -25.39
N PHE A 447 -15.90 -29.23 -24.20
CA PHE A 447 -15.80 -28.40 -23.00
C PHE A 447 -14.38 -28.35 -22.43
N ALA A 448 -13.66 -29.48 -22.38
CA ALA A 448 -12.26 -29.53 -21.97
C ALA A 448 -11.37 -28.71 -22.92
N HIS A 449 -11.57 -28.86 -24.23
CA HIS A 449 -10.95 -28.04 -25.25
C HIS A 449 -11.32 -26.55 -25.07
N GLY A 450 -12.60 -26.23 -24.85
CA GLY A 450 -13.08 -24.87 -24.62
C GLY A 450 -12.45 -24.18 -23.40
N VAL A 451 -12.24 -24.90 -22.29
CA VAL A 451 -11.55 -24.37 -21.10
C VAL A 451 -10.10 -24.01 -21.41
N LEU A 452 -9.36 -24.87 -22.12
CA LEU A 452 -7.98 -24.56 -22.54
C LEU A 452 -7.94 -23.42 -23.57
N PHE A 453 -8.90 -23.35 -24.48
CA PHE A 453 -9.10 -22.22 -25.39
C PHE A 453 -9.33 -20.91 -24.62
N ALA A 454 -10.08 -20.95 -23.51
CA ALA A 454 -10.30 -19.80 -22.63
C ALA A 454 -9.01 -19.35 -21.90
N PHE A 455 -8.18 -20.28 -21.42
CA PHE A 455 -6.86 -19.96 -20.87
C PHE A 455 -5.92 -19.38 -21.94
N TYR A 456 -5.93 -19.94 -23.15
CA TYR A 456 -5.13 -19.46 -24.28
C TYR A 456 -5.47 -18.02 -24.66
N PHE A 457 -6.77 -17.70 -24.82
CA PHE A 457 -7.24 -16.35 -25.13
C PHE A 457 -7.02 -15.36 -23.97
N SER A 458 -7.11 -15.81 -22.71
CA SER A 458 -6.95 -14.92 -21.55
C SER A 458 -5.52 -14.50 -21.28
N PHE A 459 -4.53 -15.33 -21.65
CA PHE A 459 -3.12 -15.11 -21.30
C PHE A 459 -2.17 -15.22 -22.50
N ALA A 460 -2.05 -16.41 -23.11
CA ALA A 460 -1.04 -16.69 -24.13
C ALA A 460 -1.21 -15.83 -25.40
N GLN A 461 -2.45 -15.60 -25.84
CA GLN A 461 -2.76 -14.88 -27.09
C GLN A 461 -2.12 -13.48 -27.14
N GLN A 462 -2.12 -12.73 -26.03
CA GLN A 462 -1.56 -11.38 -25.97
C GLN A 462 -0.02 -11.40 -26.06
N GLU A 463 0.61 -12.39 -25.43
CA GLU A 463 2.07 -12.58 -25.41
C GLU A 463 2.59 -12.99 -26.80
N TRP A 464 1.91 -13.95 -27.44
CA TRP A 464 2.22 -14.39 -28.80
C TRP A 464 2.01 -13.27 -29.84
N ARG A 465 0.95 -12.45 -29.71
CA ARG A 465 0.77 -11.23 -30.52
C ARG A 465 1.94 -10.26 -30.38
N GLY A 466 2.43 -10.06 -29.15
CA GLY A 466 3.63 -9.25 -28.88
C GLY A 466 4.90 -9.82 -29.53
N TRP A 467 5.07 -11.14 -29.51
CA TRP A 467 6.19 -11.82 -30.17
C TRP A 467 6.14 -11.67 -31.70
N PHE A 468 4.99 -11.90 -32.33
CA PHE A 468 4.81 -11.70 -33.77
C PHE A 468 4.95 -10.23 -34.19
N ALA A 469 4.54 -9.27 -33.34
CA ALA A 469 4.76 -7.85 -33.60
C ALA A 469 6.26 -7.49 -33.65
N ARG A 470 7.11 -8.15 -32.83
CA ARG A 470 8.57 -7.97 -32.83
C ARG A 470 9.29 -8.68 -33.98
N ARG A 471 8.66 -9.69 -34.62
CA ARG A 471 9.28 -10.52 -35.68
C ARG A 471 8.44 -10.52 -36.97
N PRO A 472 8.57 -9.48 -37.84
CA PRO A 472 7.70 -9.32 -39.01
C PRO A 472 7.82 -10.45 -40.04
N ARG A 473 9.01 -11.03 -40.23
CA ARG A 473 9.20 -12.18 -41.14
C ARG A 473 8.42 -13.43 -40.67
N ALA A 474 8.47 -13.72 -39.36
CA ALA A 474 7.72 -14.83 -38.76
C ALA A 474 6.20 -14.59 -38.80
N ALA A 475 5.75 -13.33 -38.63
CA ALA A 475 4.34 -12.98 -38.77
C ALA A 475 3.82 -13.19 -40.20
N TRP A 476 4.57 -12.75 -41.22
CA TRP A 476 4.21 -12.99 -42.63
C TRP A 476 4.19 -14.48 -42.99
N PHE A 477 5.17 -15.26 -42.52
CA PHE A 477 5.17 -16.70 -42.70
C PHE A 477 3.96 -17.37 -42.03
N GLY A 478 3.63 -16.97 -40.79
CA GLY A 478 2.45 -17.44 -40.08
C GLY A 478 1.13 -17.11 -40.80
N VAL A 479 1.00 -15.92 -41.39
CA VAL A 479 -0.15 -15.54 -42.22
C VAL A 479 -0.24 -16.42 -43.47
N ALA A 480 0.86 -16.60 -44.21
CA ALA A 480 0.88 -17.43 -45.41
C ALA A 480 0.52 -18.90 -45.11
N MET A 481 1.09 -19.47 -44.05
CA MET A 481 0.77 -20.81 -43.57
C MET A 481 -0.71 -20.94 -43.15
N TRP A 482 -1.27 -19.91 -42.51
CA TRP A 482 -2.69 -19.91 -42.12
C TRP A 482 -3.63 -19.86 -43.34
N PHE A 483 -3.31 -19.08 -44.37
CA PHE A 483 -4.08 -19.08 -45.63
C PHE A 483 -3.95 -20.40 -46.41
N ALA A 484 -2.78 -21.03 -46.44
CA ALA A 484 -2.61 -22.36 -47.01
C ALA A 484 -3.45 -23.41 -46.25
N GLY A 485 -3.47 -23.34 -44.92
CA GLY A 485 -4.36 -24.14 -44.08
C GLY A 485 -5.85 -23.91 -44.39
N PHE A 486 -6.27 -22.68 -44.66
CA PHE A 486 -7.66 -22.37 -45.02
C PHE A 486 -8.09 -23.01 -46.35
N VAL A 487 -7.22 -22.99 -47.36
CA VAL A 487 -7.47 -23.69 -48.63
C VAL A 487 -7.55 -25.21 -48.40
N ALA A 488 -6.62 -25.78 -47.64
CA ALA A 488 -6.63 -27.21 -47.30
C ALA A 488 -7.90 -27.61 -46.52
N LEU A 489 -8.36 -26.79 -45.57
CA LEU A 489 -9.59 -26.99 -44.82
C LEU A 489 -10.82 -27.07 -45.75
N ILE A 490 -10.94 -26.14 -46.71
CA ILE A 490 -12.03 -26.15 -47.70
C ILE A 490 -11.97 -27.42 -48.57
N VAL A 491 -10.78 -27.80 -49.06
CA VAL A 491 -10.61 -29.00 -49.89
C VAL A 491 -11.01 -30.28 -49.12
N LEU A 492 -10.57 -30.43 -47.86
CA LEU A 492 -10.90 -31.59 -47.03
C LEU A 492 -12.40 -31.67 -46.69
N LEU A 493 -13.06 -30.54 -46.44
CA LEU A 493 -14.52 -30.49 -46.21
C LEU A 493 -15.34 -30.71 -47.48
N LEU A 494 -14.80 -30.38 -48.67
CA LEU A 494 -15.43 -30.68 -49.96
C LEU A 494 -15.38 -32.16 -50.33
N GLN A 495 -14.33 -32.89 -49.92
CA GLN A 495 -14.17 -34.32 -50.20
C GLN A 495 -15.26 -35.20 -49.54
N ARG A 496 -15.80 -34.78 -48.39
CA ARG A 496 -16.86 -35.47 -47.62
C ARG A 496 -16.56 -36.93 -47.24
N GLU A 497 -15.33 -37.39 -47.36
CA GLU A 497 -14.90 -38.69 -46.83
C GLU A 497 -14.76 -38.61 -45.31
N GLU A 498 -15.13 -39.67 -44.60
CA GLU A 498 -15.05 -39.69 -43.13
C GLU A 498 -13.63 -39.33 -42.62
N ARG A 499 -12.60 -39.89 -43.26
CA ARG A 499 -11.21 -39.59 -42.96
C ARG A 499 -10.80 -38.15 -43.34
N SER A 500 -11.36 -37.58 -44.42
CA SER A 500 -11.06 -36.20 -44.81
C SER A 500 -11.68 -35.20 -43.83
N THR A 501 -12.88 -35.49 -43.30
CA THR A 501 -13.53 -34.66 -42.27
C THR A 501 -12.77 -34.69 -40.93
N GLN A 502 -12.28 -35.86 -40.49
CA GLN A 502 -11.41 -35.96 -39.30
C GLN A 502 -10.17 -35.08 -39.43
N PHE A 503 -9.47 -35.15 -40.57
CA PHE A 503 -8.30 -34.28 -40.83
C PHE A 503 -8.67 -32.80 -40.97
N ALA A 504 -9.84 -32.47 -41.55
CA ALA A 504 -10.34 -31.09 -41.62
C ALA A 504 -10.52 -30.49 -40.23
N TRP A 505 -11.17 -31.22 -39.32
CA TRP A 505 -11.38 -30.76 -37.95
C TRP A 505 -10.07 -30.69 -37.16
N ALA A 506 -9.15 -31.65 -37.35
CA ALA A 506 -7.84 -31.60 -36.72
C ALA A 506 -7.04 -30.35 -37.14
N LEU A 507 -7.03 -30.05 -38.44
CA LEU A 507 -6.44 -28.83 -39.01
C LEU A 507 -7.13 -27.56 -38.46
N PHE A 508 -8.47 -27.58 -38.36
CA PHE A 508 -9.26 -26.46 -37.86
C PHE A 508 -8.95 -26.11 -36.40
N THR A 509 -8.69 -27.08 -35.51
CA THR A 509 -8.30 -26.76 -34.11
C THR A 509 -7.03 -25.91 -34.02
N VAL A 510 -6.00 -26.28 -34.79
CA VAL A 510 -4.72 -25.56 -34.86
C VAL A 510 -4.92 -24.19 -35.52
N MET A 511 -5.70 -24.13 -36.60
CA MET A 511 -6.04 -22.89 -37.30
C MET A 511 -6.83 -21.91 -36.45
N ALA A 512 -7.75 -22.37 -35.60
CA ALA A 512 -8.58 -21.52 -34.74
C ALA A 512 -7.72 -20.85 -33.64
N ALA A 513 -6.80 -21.60 -33.03
CA ALA A 513 -5.82 -21.05 -32.09
C ALA A 513 -4.89 -20.03 -32.75
N MET A 514 -4.26 -20.40 -33.88
CA MET A 514 -3.32 -19.53 -34.61
C MET A 514 -4.01 -18.29 -35.20
N GLY A 515 -5.23 -18.45 -35.72
CA GLY A 515 -6.07 -17.37 -36.22
C GLY A 515 -6.47 -16.38 -35.12
N GLY A 516 -6.69 -16.86 -33.89
CA GLY A 516 -6.87 -16.01 -32.71
C GLY A 516 -5.68 -15.07 -32.45
N VAL A 517 -4.44 -15.54 -32.64
CA VAL A 517 -3.24 -14.71 -32.49
C VAL A 517 -3.07 -13.75 -33.66
N LEU A 518 -3.21 -14.23 -34.90
CA LEU A 518 -2.97 -13.43 -36.11
C LEU A 518 -4.04 -12.36 -36.36
N ALA A 519 -5.32 -12.67 -36.13
CA ALA A 519 -6.40 -11.73 -36.31
C ALA A 519 -6.41 -10.67 -35.19
N THR A 520 -6.61 -9.40 -35.54
CA THR A 520 -6.92 -8.33 -34.56
C THR A 520 -8.39 -8.43 -34.17
N THR A 521 -8.71 -9.35 -33.25
CA THR A 521 -10.08 -9.76 -32.91
C THR A 521 -10.95 -8.62 -32.37
N ARG A 522 -11.78 -8.03 -33.24
CA ARG A 522 -12.81 -7.02 -32.90
C ARG A 522 -14.21 -7.63 -32.74
N TRP A 523 -14.33 -8.75 -32.02
CA TRP A 523 -15.63 -9.39 -31.73
C TRP A 523 -16.65 -8.42 -31.10
N ASN A 524 -16.20 -7.41 -30.36
CA ASN A 524 -17.07 -6.39 -29.77
C ASN A 524 -17.60 -5.38 -30.78
N ASP A 525 -16.88 -5.09 -31.88
CA ASP A 525 -17.36 -4.16 -32.91
C ASP A 525 -18.41 -4.85 -33.80
N LEU A 526 -18.25 -6.14 -34.10
CA LEU A 526 -19.30 -6.95 -34.73
C LEU A 526 -20.58 -6.99 -33.87
N ARG A 527 -20.46 -7.13 -32.54
CA ARG A 527 -21.58 -7.04 -31.58
C ARG A 527 -22.19 -5.63 -31.42
N ARG A 528 -21.52 -4.59 -31.91
CA ARG A 528 -22.02 -3.21 -31.95
C ARG A 528 -22.77 -2.92 -33.25
N ALA A 529 -22.38 -3.56 -34.35
CA ALA A 529 -23.08 -3.48 -35.63
C ALA A 529 -24.46 -4.17 -35.62
N VAL A 530 -24.66 -5.19 -34.78
CA VAL A 530 -25.96 -5.84 -34.58
C VAL A 530 -26.82 -5.05 -33.57
N PRO A 531 -28.03 -4.59 -33.94
CA PRO A 531 -28.91 -3.85 -33.03
C PRO A 531 -29.24 -4.63 -31.75
N ALA A 532 -29.38 -3.92 -30.63
CA ALA A 532 -29.41 -4.52 -29.30
C ALA A 532 -30.45 -5.64 -29.12
N PHE A 533 -31.62 -5.48 -29.74
CA PHE A 533 -32.74 -6.42 -29.75
C PHE A 533 -32.41 -7.77 -30.41
N PHE A 534 -31.70 -7.75 -31.55
CA PHE A 534 -31.43 -8.96 -32.33
C PHE A 534 -30.25 -9.79 -31.79
N ARG A 535 -29.43 -9.26 -30.87
CA ARG A 535 -28.24 -9.97 -30.37
C ARG A 535 -28.56 -11.32 -29.72
N GLY A 536 -29.67 -11.43 -28.98
CA GLY A 536 -30.11 -12.70 -28.40
C GLY A 536 -30.47 -13.74 -29.46
N TYR A 537 -31.31 -13.36 -30.42
CA TYR A 537 -31.74 -14.23 -31.53
C TYR A 537 -30.58 -14.65 -32.43
N VAL A 538 -29.66 -13.74 -32.77
CA VAL A 538 -28.46 -14.08 -33.56
C VAL A 538 -27.59 -15.11 -32.84
N HIS A 539 -27.44 -15.01 -31.51
CA HIS A 539 -26.72 -16.02 -30.74
C HIS A 539 -27.45 -17.38 -30.69
N LEU A 540 -28.78 -17.40 -30.55
CA LEU A 540 -29.57 -18.64 -30.58
C LEU A 540 -29.53 -19.32 -31.95
N VAL A 541 -29.68 -18.56 -33.04
CA VAL A 541 -29.58 -19.08 -34.42
C VAL A 541 -28.18 -19.59 -34.71
N TRP A 542 -27.13 -18.85 -34.32
CA TRP A 542 -25.75 -19.30 -34.46
C TRP A 542 -25.50 -20.61 -33.71
N LEU A 543 -26.02 -20.73 -32.48
CA LEU A 543 -25.88 -21.92 -31.64
C LEU A 543 -26.64 -23.13 -32.22
N ALA A 544 -27.84 -22.92 -32.76
CA ALA A 544 -28.61 -23.97 -33.44
C ALA A 544 -27.90 -24.48 -34.71
N ILE A 545 -27.30 -23.59 -35.50
CA ILE A 545 -26.48 -23.97 -36.66
C ILE A 545 -25.18 -24.66 -36.21
N ALA A 546 -24.57 -24.22 -35.09
CA ALA A 546 -23.32 -24.80 -34.57
C ALA A 546 -23.47 -26.26 -34.14
N VAL A 547 -24.66 -26.64 -33.67
CA VAL A 547 -24.99 -28.03 -33.32
C VAL A 547 -25.44 -28.84 -34.53
N SER A 548 -26.22 -28.25 -35.46
CA SER A 548 -26.82 -29.00 -36.59
C SER A 548 -25.98 -29.07 -37.87
N ARG A 549 -25.07 -28.11 -38.11
CA ARG A 549 -24.22 -28.02 -39.30
C ARG A 549 -22.82 -27.49 -38.92
N PRO A 550 -22.03 -28.26 -38.15
CA PRO A 550 -20.77 -27.78 -37.59
C PRO A 550 -19.75 -27.38 -38.68
N ASP A 551 -19.68 -28.12 -39.80
CA ASP A 551 -18.73 -27.85 -40.90
C ASP A 551 -18.93 -26.47 -41.55
N ILE A 552 -20.20 -26.04 -41.67
CA ILE A 552 -20.53 -24.71 -42.22
C ILE A 552 -19.99 -23.63 -41.27
N ILE A 553 -20.07 -23.82 -39.96
CA ILE A 553 -19.55 -22.86 -38.98
C ILE A 553 -18.03 -22.90 -38.86
N ALA A 554 -17.38 -24.05 -39.05
CA ALA A 554 -15.92 -24.09 -39.21
C ALA A 554 -15.48 -23.23 -40.40
N CYS A 555 -16.10 -23.40 -41.58
CA CYS A 555 -15.86 -22.58 -42.76
C CYS A 555 -16.16 -21.09 -42.55
N VAL A 556 -17.33 -20.73 -42.00
CA VAL A 556 -17.72 -19.32 -41.79
C VAL A 556 -16.84 -18.63 -40.76
N SER A 557 -16.49 -19.31 -39.66
CA SER A 557 -15.62 -18.73 -38.62
C SER A 557 -14.18 -18.56 -39.10
N ALA A 558 -13.63 -19.51 -39.88
CA ALA A 558 -12.36 -19.34 -40.56
C ALA A 558 -12.41 -18.20 -41.61
N GLY A 559 -13.46 -18.13 -42.42
CA GLY A 559 -13.68 -17.03 -43.36
C GLY A 559 -13.68 -15.66 -42.66
N LEU A 560 -14.39 -15.54 -41.53
CA LEU A 560 -14.44 -14.34 -40.70
C LEU A 560 -13.05 -13.96 -40.15
N MET A 561 -12.26 -14.93 -39.68
CA MET A 561 -10.87 -14.72 -39.27
C MET A 561 -9.99 -14.23 -40.41
N SER A 562 -10.18 -14.74 -41.64
CA SER A 562 -9.38 -14.32 -42.80
C SER A 562 -9.54 -12.83 -43.11
N VAL A 563 -10.78 -12.31 -43.03
CA VAL A 563 -11.10 -10.89 -43.23
C VAL A 563 -10.40 -10.02 -42.19
N TRP A 564 -10.38 -10.45 -40.92
CA TRP A 564 -9.70 -9.72 -39.84
C TRP A 564 -8.17 -9.75 -39.93
N ILE A 565 -7.59 -10.83 -40.46
CA ILE A 565 -6.15 -10.89 -40.75
C ILE A 565 -5.80 -9.90 -41.86
N ILE A 566 -6.60 -9.83 -42.93
CA ILE A 566 -6.42 -8.88 -44.05
C ILE A 566 -6.55 -7.43 -43.58
N ASP A 567 -7.59 -7.10 -42.80
CA ASP A 567 -7.80 -5.76 -42.25
C ASP A 567 -6.65 -5.33 -41.32
N GLY A 568 -6.20 -6.23 -40.43
CA GLY A 568 -5.03 -5.99 -39.58
C GLY A 568 -3.73 -5.73 -40.37
N ILE A 569 -3.56 -6.36 -41.54
CA ILE A 569 -2.43 -6.08 -42.45
C ILE A 569 -2.59 -4.72 -43.13
N LYS A 570 -3.80 -4.36 -43.58
CA LYS A 570 -4.08 -3.04 -44.19
C LYS A 570 -3.78 -1.90 -43.22
N GLN A 571 -4.25 -2.00 -41.97
CA GLN A 571 -4.02 -0.98 -40.94
C GLN A 571 -2.53 -0.78 -40.63
N ARG A 572 -1.74 -1.88 -40.55
CA ARG A 572 -0.27 -1.81 -40.36
C ARG A 572 0.50 -1.21 -41.54
N ARG A 573 -0.06 -1.26 -42.75
CA ARG A 573 0.50 -0.55 -43.92
C ARG A 573 0.13 0.93 -43.89
N GLY A 574 -1.13 1.26 -43.58
CA GLY A 574 -1.60 2.64 -43.43
C GLY A 574 -0.80 3.43 -42.37
N SER A 575 -0.60 2.85 -41.18
CA SER A 575 0.16 3.49 -40.10
C SER A 575 1.66 3.67 -40.37
N ARG A 576 2.20 3.05 -41.43
CA ARG A 576 3.57 3.28 -41.91
C ARG A 576 3.65 4.35 -43.01
N GLY A 577 2.53 4.64 -43.69
CA GLY A 577 2.47 5.68 -44.72
C GLY A 577 2.22 7.09 -44.17
N THR A 578 1.87 7.23 -42.88
CA THR A 578 1.60 8.52 -42.21
C THR A 578 2.74 9.00 -41.31
N VAL A 579 3.92 8.36 -41.39
CA VAL A 579 5.14 8.70 -40.61
C VAL A 579 6.36 8.74 -41.55
N GLY A 580 6.13 9.04 -42.83
CA GLY A 580 7.14 9.23 -43.87
C GLY A 580 7.00 10.60 -44.49
#